data_AF-A0A925M1C7-F1
#
_entry.id   AF-A0A925M1C7-F1
#
_cell.length_a   1.000
_cell.length_b   1.000
_cell.length_c   1.000
_cell.angle_alpha   90.00
_cell.angle_beta   90.00
_cell.angle_gamma   90.00
#
_symmetry.space_group_name_H-M   'P 1'
#
loop_
_entity.id
_entity.type
_entity.pdbx_description
1 polymer ?
#
loop_
_entity_poly.entity_id
_entity_poly.type
_entity_poly.pdbx_seq_one_letter_code
_entity_poly.pdbx_strand_id
1 'polypeptide(L)' 'MTTEFNELLPVPHGDKAQVWIVGTRDQVTHLINEFYVKKIASDRVKFTPVVPAPFANGKYMSVLVR' A
#
# COMPACT_ATOMS: atom_id res chain seq x y z
N MET A 1 18.75 -5.77 10.52
CA MET A 1 17.63 -4.97 9.98
C MET A 1 17.62 -5.23 8.48
N THR A 2 16.97 -6.31 8.05
CA THR A 2 17.06 -6.87 6.69
C THR A 2 15.94 -6.30 5.83
N THR A 3 16.25 -5.25 5.06
CA THR A 3 15.39 -4.76 3.98
C THR A 3 15.74 -5.50 2.69
N GLU A 4 15.30 -6.76 2.58
CA GLU A 4 15.30 -7.50 1.32
C GLU A 4 13.84 -7.61 0.88
N PHE A 5 13.36 -6.58 0.16
CA PHE A 5 11.96 -6.43 -0.23
C PHE A 5 11.80 -6.81 -1.70
N ASN A 6 11.43 -8.08 -1.93
CA ASN A 6 10.71 -8.63 -3.09
C ASN A 6 11.07 -8.09 -4.49
N GLU A 7 12.16 -8.58 -5.07
CA GLU A 7 12.45 -8.49 -6.52
C GLU A 7 11.55 -9.40 -7.39
N LEU A 8 10.63 -10.16 -6.79
CA LEU A 8 9.83 -11.19 -7.48
C LEU A 8 8.42 -10.77 -7.90
N LEU A 9 8.03 -9.50 -7.70
CA LEU A 9 6.76 -9.01 -8.23
C LEU A 9 6.98 -8.54 -9.67
N PRO A 10 6.34 -9.14 -10.68
CA PRO A 10 6.42 -8.63 -12.04
C PRO A 10 5.81 -7.22 -12.06
N VAL A 11 6.67 -6.21 -12.12
CA VAL A 11 6.25 -4.81 -12.28
C VAL A 11 6.02 -4.61 -13.78
N PRO A 12 4.76 -4.46 -14.25
CA PRO A 12 4.50 -4.30 -15.67
C PRO A 12 4.99 -2.93 -16.15
N HIS A 13 6.14 -2.93 -16.82
CA HIS A 13 6.88 -1.78 -17.38
C HIS A 13 6.03 -0.78 -18.19
N GLY A 14 5.33 0.11 -17.48
CA GLY A 14 4.51 1.21 -18.01
C GLY A 14 4.24 2.28 -16.95
N ASP A 15 5.19 2.46 -16.03
CA ASP A 15 4.98 2.45 -14.58
C ASP A 15 4.44 3.75 -13.96
N LYS A 16 3.15 3.72 -13.61
CA LYS A 16 2.64 4.53 -12.50
C LYS A 16 3.26 4.04 -11.21
N ALA A 17 3.83 4.93 -10.41
CA ALA A 17 4.44 4.57 -9.14
C ALA A 17 3.36 4.01 -8.20
N GLN A 18 3.56 2.79 -7.71
CA GLN A 18 2.62 2.14 -6.81
C GLN A 18 3.20 2.05 -5.39
N VAL A 19 2.41 2.42 -4.40
CA VAL A 19 2.78 2.24 -2.98
C VAL A 19 1.85 1.23 -2.34
N TRP A 20 2.43 0.13 -1.85
CA TRP A 20 1.71 -0.95 -1.19
C TRP A 20 1.80 -0.77 0.33
N ILE A 21 0.65 -0.66 0.99
CA ILE A 21 0.56 -0.58 2.44
C ILE A 21 0.04 -1.92 2.94
N VAL A 22 0.79 -2.61 3.80
CA VAL A 22 0.43 -3.93 4.34
C VAL A 22 0.61 -3.91 5.86
N GLY A 23 -0.42 -4.30 6.61
CA GLY A 23 -0.39 -4.24 8.07
C GLY A 23 -1.65 -4.80 8.71
N THR A 24 -1.90 -4.48 9.98
CA THR A 24 -3.26 -4.65 10.52
C THR A 24 -4.21 -3.68 9.84
N ARG A 25 -5.53 -3.94 9.92
CA ARG A 25 -6.55 -3.06 9.33
C ARG A 25 -6.40 -1.60 9.79
N ASP A 26 -6.14 -1.42 11.08
CA ASP A 26 -5.99 -0.10 11.69
C ASP A 26 -4.69 0.58 11.25
N GLN A 27 -3.58 -0.18 11.17
CA GLN A 27 -2.30 0.35 10.68
C GLN A 27 -2.41 0.83 9.23
N VAL A 28 -3.05 0.03 8.36
CA VAL A 28 -3.26 0.40 6.96
C VAL A 28 -4.10 1.67 6.87
N THR A 29 -5.20 1.73 7.61
CA THR A 29 -6.10 2.90 7.63
C THR A 29 -5.38 4.15 8.14
N HIS A 30 -4.57 4.01 9.18
CA HIS A 30 -3.78 5.09 9.75
C HIS A 30 -2.77 5.65 8.74
N LEU A 31 -2.01 4.78 8.06
CA LEU A 31 -1.02 5.19 7.05
C LEU A 31 -1.67 5.87 5.84
N ILE A 32 -2.85 5.42 5.39
CA ILE A 32 -3.61 6.10 4.34
C ILE A 32 -3.95 7.54 4.76
N ASN A 33 -4.41 7.74 6.00
CA ASN A 33 -4.71 9.07 6.53
C ASN A 33 -3.45 9.93 6.62
N GLU A 34 -2.34 9.35 7.10
CA GLU A 34 -1.06 10.04 7.21
C GLU A 34 -0.57 10.51 5.83
N PHE A 35 -0.68 9.67 4.80
CA PHE A 35 -0.28 10.03 3.44
C PHE A 35 -1.12 11.18 2.87
N TYR A 36 -2.41 11.20 3.20
CA TYR A 36 -3.30 12.29 2.83
C TYR A 36 -2.92 13.60 3.54
N VAL A 37 -2.74 13.56 4.87
CA VAL A 37 -2.36 14.73 5.67
C VAL A 37 -0.99 15.27 5.27
N LYS A 38 -0.02 14.40 4.99
CA LYS A 38 1.33 14.77 4.52
C LYS A 38 1.38 15.17 3.04
N LYS A 39 0.24 15.18 2.33
CA LYS A 39 0.14 15.48 0.89
C LYS A 39 1.00 14.56 0.00
N ILE A 40 1.36 13.38 0.51
CA ILE A 40 1.99 12.29 -0.26
C ILE A 40 0.93 11.64 -1.16
N ALA A 41 -0.35 11.72 -0.82
CA ALA A 41 -1.44 11.47 -1.76
C ALA A 41 -2.34 12.70 -1.77
N SER A 42 -2.66 13.21 -2.96
CA SER A 42 -3.56 14.35 -3.11
C SER A 42 -5.00 14.01 -2.72
N ASP A 43 -5.35 12.72 -2.75
CA ASP A 43 -6.68 12.22 -2.43
C ASP A 43 -6.60 10.78 -1.89
N ARG A 44 -7.48 10.46 -0.93
CA ARG A 44 -7.69 9.11 -0.39
C ARG A 44 -8.33 8.16 -1.41
N VAL A 45 -9.04 8.68 -2.41
CA VAL A 45 -9.67 7.88 -3.49
C VAL A 45 -8.63 7.18 -4.37
N LYS A 46 -7.38 7.63 -4.36
CA LYS A 46 -6.27 6.97 -5.08
C LYS A 46 -5.80 5.67 -4.43
N PHE A 47 -6.25 5.39 -3.21
CA PHE A 47 -6.00 4.12 -2.55
C PHE A 47 -7.11 3.13 -2.89
N THR A 48 -6.73 1.89 -3.20
CA THR A 48 -7.70 0.80 -3.31
C THR A 48 -8.38 0.54 -1.95
N PRO A 49 -9.58 -0.05 -1.94
CA PRO A 49 -10.19 -0.51 -0.70
C PRO A 49 -9.24 -1.38 0.12
N VAL A 50 -9.35 -1.31 1.44
CA VAL A 50 -8.56 -2.14 2.36
C VAL A 50 -9.08 -3.57 2.27
N VAL A 51 -8.27 -4.47 1.71
CA VAL A 51 -8.62 -5.88 1.48
C VAL A 51 -7.72 -6.81 2.31
N PRO A 52 -8.16 -8.03 2.66
CA PRO A 52 -7.27 -9.02 3.27
C PRO A 52 -6.07 -9.30 2.38
N ALA A 53 -4.88 -9.38 2.97
CA ALA A 53 -3.65 -9.69 2.23
C ALA A 53 -3.63 -11.19 1.87
N PRO A 54 -3.44 -11.56 0.59
CA PRO A 54 -3.54 -12.97 0.16
C PRO A 54 -2.37 -13.83 0.66
N PHE A 55 -1.27 -13.21 1.08
CA PHE A 55 -0.04 -13.88 1.51
C PHE A 55 0.16 -13.87 3.04
N ALA A 56 -0.74 -13.25 3.82
CA ALA A 56 -0.58 -13.15 5.27
C ALA A 56 -1.93 -13.10 6.01
N ASN A 57 -2.20 -14.15 6.80
CA ASN A 57 -3.40 -14.23 7.63
C ASN A 57 -3.45 -13.09 8.67
N GLY A 58 -4.63 -12.48 8.81
CA GLY A 58 -4.87 -11.36 9.72
C GLY A 58 -4.23 -10.03 9.29
N LYS A 59 -3.61 -9.98 8.10
CA LYS A 59 -3.10 -8.75 7.51
C LYS A 59 -4.04 -8.24 6.44
N TYR A 60 -4.00 -6.93 6.26
CA TYR A 60 -4.77 -6.20 5.29
C TYR A 60 -3.81 -5.40 4.42
N MET A 61 -4.26 -5.04 3.23
CA MET A 61 -3.49 -4.25 2.30
C MET A 61 -4.34 -3.25 1.54
N SER A 62 -3.69 -2.18 1.09
CA SER A 62 -4.23 -1.18 0.17
C SER A 62 -3.10 -0.67 -0.72
N VAL A 63 -3.43 -0.31 -1.96
CA VAL A 63 -2.47 0.15 -2.97
C VAL A 63 -2.80 1.57 -3.38
N LEU A 64 -1.81 2.46 -3.30
CA LEU A 64 -1.85 3.77 -3.93
C LEU A 64 -1.33 3.64 -5.37
N VAL A 65 -2.15 3.99 -6.36
CA VAL A 65 -1.72 4.07 -7.76
C VAL A 65 -1.50 5.54 -8.13
N ARG A 66 -0.27 5.94 -8.46
CA ARG A 66 0.09 7.30 -8.90
C ARG A 66 0.42 7.36 -10.39
#